data_AF-A0A1G1N8Z0-F1
#
_entry.id   AF-A0A1G1N8Z0-F1
#
_cell.length_a   1.000
_cell.length_b   1.000
_cell.length_c   1.000
_cell.angle_alpha   90.00
_cell.angle_beta   90.00
_cell.angle_gamma   90.00
#
_symmetry.space_group_name_H-M   'P 1'
#
loop_
_entity.id
_entity.type
_entity.pdbx_description
1 polymer ?
#
loop_
_entity_poly.entity_id
_entity_poly.type
_entity_poly.pdbx_seq_one_letter_code
_entity_poly.pdbx_strand_id
1 'polypeptide(L)'
;MLGDKIKIEDFHALYIQTTGEEGARKITKEAIAEAGLVEKKEYSKEEALKICEALKKKSGFIKTLANLFSVRIRLHGITKI
;
A
#
# COMPACT_ATOMS: atom_id res chain seq x y z
N MET A 1 -5.69 21.47 -7.12
CA MET A 1 -5.44 20.41 -6.13
C MET A 1 -5.74 19.08 -6.81
N LEU A 2 -4.79 18.50 -7.55
CA LEU A 2 -4.98 17.13 -8.07
C LEU A 2 -4.70 16.19 -6.90
N GLY A 3 -5.74 15.53 -6.41
CA GLY A 3 -5.62 14.54 -5.35
C GLY A 3 -4.74 13.39 -5.82
N ASP A 4 -3.60 13.22 -5.17
CA ASP A 4 -2.67 12.14 -5.45
C ASP A 4 -3.36 10.80 -5.18
N LYS A 5 -3.62 10.06 -6.26
CA LYS A 5 -4.20 8.73 -6.20
C LYS A 5 -3.10 7.67 -6.29
N ILE A 6 -3.14 6.70 -5.38
CA ILE A 6 -2.23 5.56 -5.33
C ILE A 6 -2.94 4.36 -5.94
N LYS A 7 -2.30 3.70 -6.89
CA LYS A 7 -2.89 2.55 -7.59
C LYS A 7 -2.76 1.31 -6.72
N ILE A 8 -3.72 0.40 -6.80
CA ILE A 8 -3.63 -0.89 -6.09
C ILE A 8 -2.41 -1.70 -6.57
N GLU A 9 -2.03 -1.54 -7.83
CA GLU A 9 -0.85 -2.15 -8.43
C GLU A 9 0.45 -1.69 -7.77
N ASP A 10 0.51 -0.46 -7.24
CA ASP A 10 1.68 0.04 -6.50
C ASP A 10 1.89 -0.76 -5.21
N PHE A 11 0.79 -1.18 -4.55
CA PHE A 11 0.85 -2.07 -3.40
C PHE A 11 1.24 -3.50 -3.80
N HIS A 12 0.68 -4.03 -4.90
CA HIS A 12 1.05 -5.37 -5.36
C HIS A 12 2.54 -5.45 -5.72
N ALA A 13 3.04 -4.46 -6.48
CA ALA A 13 4.44 -4.38 -6.88
C ALA A 13 5.39 -4.35 -5.68
N LEU A 14 4.99 -3.73 -4.56
CA LEU A 14 5.78 -3.66 -3.34
C LEU A 14 6.09 -5.05 -2.76
N TYR A 15 5.17 -6.01 -2.89
CA TYR A 15 5.28 -7.32 -2.24
C TYR A 15 5.55 -8.48 -3.22
N ILE A 16 5.34 -8.28 -4.53
CA ILE A 16 5.51 -9.31 -5.57
C ILE A 16 6.86 -10.03 -5.44
N GLN A 17 7.96 -9.29 -5.26
CA GLN A 17 9.29 -9.88 -5.18
C GLN A 17 9.49 -10.78 -3.95
N THR A 18 8.78 -10.51 -2.86
CA THR A 18 8.94 -11.26 -1.59
C THR A 18 7.98 -12.43 -1.49
N THR A 19 6.76 -12.29 -2.02
CA THR A 19 5.66 -13.23 -1.76
C THR A 19 5.08 -13.86 -3.01
N GLY A 20 5.59 -13.51 -4.20
CA GLY A 20 4.95 -13.83 -5.47
C GLY A 20 3.68 -13.01 -5.71
N GLU A 21 3.11 -13.14 -6.91
CA GLU A 21 1.95 -12.37 -7.34
C GLU A 21 0.71 -12.66 -6.50
N GLU A 22 0.40 -13.94 -6.26
CA GLU A 22 -0.74 -14.36 -5.46
C GLU A 22 -0.63 -13.88 -4.01
N GLY A 23 0.57 -14.03 -3.42
CA GLY A 23 0.84 -13.56 -2.06
C GLY A 23 0.70 -12.04 -1.92
N ALA A 24 1.19 -11.28 -2.91
CA ALA A 24 1.11 -9.83 -2.89
C ALA A 24 -0.34 -9.33 -2.98
N ARG A 25 -1.15 -9.94 -3.86
CA ARG A 25 -2.59 -9.67 -3.96
C ARG A 25 -3.31 -10.00 -2.66
N LYS A 26 -3.03 -11.17 -2.07
CA LYS A 26 -3.65 -11.62 -0.82
C LYS A 26 -3.35 -10.66 0.33
N ILE A 27 -2.07 -10.33 0.56
CA ILE A 27 -1.65 -9.43 1.65
C ILE A 27 -2.25 -8.03 1.48
N THR A 28 -2.30 -7.53 0.24
CA THR A 28 -2.88 -6.22 -0.07
C THR A 28 -4.38 -6.21 0.21
N LYS A 29 -5.10 -7.24 -0.24
CA LYS A 29 -6.54 -7.39 -0.02
C LYS A 29 -6.90 -7.51 1.46
N GLU A 30 -6.15 -8.32 2.22
CA GLU A 30 -6.30 -8.41 3.68
C GLU A 30 -6.10 -7.05 4.34
N ALA A 31 -5.06 -6.31 3.96
CA ALA A 31 -4.79 -4.99 4.53
C ALA A 31 -5.87 -3.94 4.19
N ILE A 32 -6.43 -3.98 2.97
CA ILE A 32 -7.55 -3.12 2.58
C ILE A 32 -8.77 -3.41 3.45
N ALA A 33 -9.09 -4.69 3.66
CA ALA A 33 -10.21 -5.10 4.52
C ALA A 33 -9.98 -4.70 5.99
N GLU A 34 -8.77 -4.93 6.52
CA GLU A 34 -8.37 -4.51 7.88
C GLU A 34 -8.41 -2.98 8.07
N ALA A 35 -8.19 -2.22 7.00
CA ALA A 35 -8.32 -0.76 7.00
C ALA A 35 -9.79 -0.27 6.93
N GLY A 36 -10.77 -1.17 6.83
CA GLY A 36 -12.19 -0.86 6.69
C GLY A 36 -12.53 -0.26 5.32
N LEU A 37 -11.77 -0.61 4.29
CA LEU A 37 -11.92 -0.07 2.93
C LEU A 37 -12.43 -1.14 1.97
N VAL A 38 -13.01 -0.68 0.86
CA VAL A 38 -13.40 -1.54 -0.27
C VAL A 38 -12.26 -1.60 -1.27
N GLU A 39 -12.07 -2.77 -1.88
CA GLU A 39 -11.09 -2.95 -2.96
C GLU A 39 -11.46 -2.07 -4.16
N LYS A 40 -10.50 -1.26 -4.62
CA LYS A 40 -10.67 -0.35 -5.77
C LYS A 40 -9.35 -0.15 -6.48
N LYS A 41 -9.41 0.33 -7.71
CA LYS A 41 -8.23 0.55 -8.56
C LYS A 41 -7.32 1.64 -8.02
N GLU A 42 -7.88 2.64 -7.34
CA GLU A 42 -7.17 3.84 -6.90
C GLU A 42 -7.62 4.30 -5.52
N TYR A 43 -6.66 4.60 -4.65
CA TYR A 43 -6.86 5.09 -3.29
C TYR A 43 -6.40 6.52 -3.17
N SER A 44 -7.13 7.34 -2.43
CA SER A 44 -6.62 8.64 -1.98
C SER A 44 -5.39 8.44 -1.09
N LYS A 45 -4.57 9.49 -0.95
CA LYS A 45 -3.44 9.51 -0.03
C LYS A 45 -3.82 9.02 1.39
N GLU A 46 -4.95 9.47 1.92
CA GLU A 46 -5.42 9.10 3.26
C GLU A 46 -5.77 7.60 3.36
N GLU A 47 -6.49 7.07 2.38
CA GLU A 47 -6.83 5.65 2.33
C GLU A 47 -5.58 4.78 2.15
N ALA A 48 -4.65 5.21 1.29
CA ALA A 48 -3.37 4.52 1.09
C ALA A 48 -2.55 4.46 2.38
N LEU A 49 -2.56 5.52 3.19
CA LEU A 49 -1.94 5.52 4.51
C LEU A 49 -2.64 4.58 5.48
N LYS A 50 -3.97 4.49 5.48
CA LYS A 50 -4.71 3.50 6.30
C LYS A 50 -4.32 2.06 5.94
N ILE A 51 -4.20 1.75 4.64
CA ILE A 51 -3.72 0.44 4.17
C ILE A 51 -2.29 0.18 4.67
N CYS A 52 -1.40 1.17 4.62
CA CYS A 52 -0.06 1.05 5.17
C CYS A 52 -0.06 0.79 6.69
N GLU A 53 -0.93 1.44 7.46
CA GLU A 53 -1.03 1.18 8.90
C GLU A 53 -1.52 -0.23 9.20
N ALA A 54 -2.42 -0.81 8.40
CA ALA A 54 -2.77 -2.22 8.50
C ALA A 54 -1.57 -3.13 8.19
N LEU A 55 -0.84 -2.86 7.10
CA LEU A 55 0.35 -3.64 6.73
C LEU A 55 1.47 -3.56 7.79
N LYS A 56 1.62 -2.43 8.48
CA LYS A 56 2.61 -2.26 9.57
C LYS A 56 2.34 -3.11 10.81
N LYS A 57 1.10 -3.60 10.99
CA LYS A 57 0.76 -4.54 12.07
C LYS A 57 1.28 -5.94 11.80
N LYS A 58 1.55 -6.28 10.53
CA LYS A 58 2.25 -7.52 10.15
C LYS A 58 3.72 -7.43 10.60
N SER A 59 4.45 -8.54 10.59
CA SER A 59 5.83 -8.62 11.09
C SER A 59 6.86 -8.67 9.95
N GLY A 60 8.13 -8.49 10.31
CA GLY A 60 9.27 -8.70 9.41
C GLY A 60 9.26 -7.78 8.19
N PHE A 61 9.54 -8.35 7.02
CA PHE A 61 9.76 -7.61 5.78
C PHE A 61 8.54 -6.79 5.33
N ILE A 62 7.33 -7.31 5.58
CA ILE A 62 6.08 -6.63 5.23
C ILE A 62 5.96 -5.28 5.96
N LYS A 63 6.29 -5.27 7.26
CA LYS A 63 6.29 -4.04 8.07
C LYS A 63 7.30 -3.01 7.56
N THR A 64 8.50 -3.48 7.21
CA THR A 64 9.57 -2.61 6.69
C THR A 64 9.14 -1.95 5.38
N LEU A 65 8.63 -2.72 4.44
CA LEU A 65 8.12 -2.20 3.16
C LEU A 65 6.95 -1.23 3.35
N ALA A 66 6.00 -1.56 4.22
CA ALA A 66 4.87 -0.68 4.54
C ALA A 66 5.31 0.66 5.16
N ASN A 67 6.32 0.65 6.03
CA ASN A 67 6.91 1.87 6.58
C ASN A 67 7.53 2.74 5.47
N LEU A 68 8.40 2.16 4.64
CA LEU A 68 9.04 2.87 3.54
C LEU A 68 8.01 3.44 2.55
N PHE A 69 7.00 2.66 2.20
CA PHE A 69 5.95 3.10 1.29
C PHE A 69 5.08 4.21 1.90
N SER A 70 4.76 4.12 3.20
CA SER A 70 4.04 5.19 3.90
C SER A 70 4.82 6.50 3.94
N VAL A 71 6.14 6.44 4.10
CA VAL A 71 7.02 7.63 4.04
C VAL A 71 7.01 8.21 2.63
N ARG A 72 7.10 7.36 1.60
CA ARG A 72 7.02 7.80 0.20
C ARG A 72 5.71 8.52 -0.08
N ILE A 73 4.57 7.96 0.33
CA ILE A 73 3.24 8.58 0.18
C ILE A 73 3.16 9.92 0.91
N ARG A 74 3.75 10.02 2.11
CA ARG A 74 3.75 11.27 2.90
C ARG A 74 4.56 12.37 2.23
N LEU A 75 5.78 12.04 1.80
CA LEU A 75 6.75 12.98 1.23
C LEU A 75 6.43 13.38 -0.22
N HIS A 76 5.95 12.43 -1.02
CA HIS A 76 5.70 12.64 -2.44
C HIS A 76 4.20 12.48 -2.74
N GLY A 77 3.54 13.58 -3.09
CA GLY A 77 2.55 13.50 -4.17
C GLY A 77 3.32 13.22 -5.46
N ILE A 78 3.60 11.94 -5.69
CA ILE A 78 4.69 11.33 -6.48
C ILE A 78 5.52 12.30 -7.35
N THR A 79 6.78 12.54 -6.99
CA THR A 79 7.80 12.98 -7.96
C THR A 79 8.13 11.78 -8.85
N LYS A 80 7.83 11.90 -10.14
CA LYS A 80 8.31 11.00 -11.19
C LYS A 80 9.82 10.86 -11.07
N ILE A 81 10.33 9.64 -11.00
CA ILE A 81 11.69 9.30 -11.46
C ILE A 81 11.52 8.72 -12.86
#